data_AF-A0A7W1YBR8-F1
#
_entry.id   AF-A0A7W1YBR8-F1
#
_cell.length_a   1.000
_cell.length_b   1.000
_cell.length_c   1.000
_cell.angle_alpha   90.00
_cell.angle_beta   90.00
_cell.angle_gamma   90.00
#
_symmetry.space_group_name_H-M   'P 1'
#
loop_
_entity.id
_entity.type
_entity.pdbx_description
1 polymer ?
#
loop_
_entity_poly.entity_id
_entity_poly.type
_entity_poly.pdbx_seq_one_letter_code
_entity_poly.pdbx_strand_id
1 'polypeptide(L)'
;MPQSVPQHPLFLLSLKFGLAVLLLVCLAGTGFAQLDLLYINANIGDCPTCAPDSNQVLAYNLNTKTGVLTRILGPFTTGGAGVYRNPPGNEIDADQQVIINKEGTLLFAVDGHTNDVAVFNISSEGSLTPIAGSPFKSNGPQPASVGLLEDPKIGNGNSILVVANKDNDPLQPATKPNFSTFLASSTGSLTLNSGGTVVLPSGASPTQALINQTGDLLLGMEYYGSGGHADLTSYQIKTTGALTAISTVNPPNGGKYFLGEAQNPATSALYTGLPDQSDVGVYQFSIMSGSITFKKTVTNPSKPGWFTINSKGTRLYVTENSTSTVTVYQTSSSFSPVQLQQFTLSAGGSFGATNVALDPTEKYLFILTGSTLHTLNVLSDGTLSETIAAHLLPVPTGTIPTGMATLLK
;
A
#
# COMPACT_ATOMS: atom_id res chain seq x y z
N MET A 1 -33.42 30.91 -83.29
CA MET A 1 -34.25 31.14 -82.07
C MET A 1 -35.67 30.68 -82.41
N PRO A 2 -36.49 30.20 -81.46
CA PRO A 2 -36.23 29.86 -80.03
C PRO A 2 -35.35 28.58 -79.90
N GLN A 3 -34.96 27.95 -78.77
CA GLN A 3 -35.35 27.85 -77.34
C GLN A 3 -36.54 26.89 -77.05
N SER A 4 -36.56 25.89 -76.13
CA SER A 4 -35.78 25.42 -74.94
C SER A 4 -36.45 25.74 -73.57
N VAL A 5 -36.40 24.89 -72.52
CA VAL A 5 -35.50 23.73 -72.29
C VAL A 5 -36.17 22.39 -71.87
N PRO A 6 -36.80 22.18 -70.68
CA PRO A 6 -36.62 20.91 -69.96
C PRO A 6 -37.88 20.21 -69.36
N GLN A 7 -37.75 18.94 -68.92
CA GLN A 7 -37.87 18.55 -67.49
C GLN A 7 -37.58 17.05 -67.19
N HIS A 8 -36.44 16.80 -66.53
CA HIS A 8 -36.22 15.98 -65.31
C HIS A 8 -36.68 14.48 -65.15
N PRO A 9 -36.10 13.70 -64.19
CA PRO A 9 -35.74 12.30 -64.44
C PRO A 9 -36.15 11.28 -63.34
N LEU A 10 -35.84 9.99 -63.57
CA LEU A 10 -35.42 9.03 -62.53
C LEU A 10 -34.92 7.72 -63.17
N PHE A 11 -33.73 7.22 -62.82
CA PHE A 11 -33.31 5.82 -63.05
C PHE A 11 -32.20 5.39 -62.07
N LEU A 12 -32.09 4.06 -61.85
CA LEU A 12 -31.32 3.42 -60.77
C LEU A 12 -29.97 2.82 -61.20
N LEU A 13 -29.21 2.40 -60.19
CA LEU A 13 -27.83 1.88 -60.25
C LEU A 13 -27.62 0.68 -61.19
N SER A 14 -26.39 0.57 -61.70
CA SER A 14 -25.71 -0.72 -61.82
C SER A 14 -24.23 -0.58 -61.42
N LEU A 15 -23.62 -1.67 -60.95
CA LEU A 15 -22.35 -1.66 -60.20
C LEU A 15 -21.14 -1.96 -61.09
N LYS A 16 -19.95 -1.45 -60.74
CA LYS A 16 -18.66 -1.91 -61.30
C LYS A 16 -17.63 -2.14 -60.19
N PHE A 17 -16.92 -3.25 -60.28
CA PHE A 17 -15.79 -3.59 -59.41
C PHE A 17 -14.56 -2.73 -59.76
N GLY A 18 -13.82 -2.30 -58.72
CA GLY A 18 -12.47 -1.74 -58.82
C GLY A 18 -11.57 -2.45 -57.82
N LEU A 19 -10.40 -2.92 -58.27
CA LEU A 19 -9.49 -3.72 -57.44
C LEU A 19 -8.53 -2.79 -56.67
N ALA A 20 -8.71 -2.66 -55.35
CA ALA A 20 -7.84 -1.88 -54.49
C ALA A 20 -6.71 -2.75 -53.91
N VAL A 21 -5.46 -2.40 -54.19
CA VAL A 21 -4.29 -3.04 -53.56
C VAL A 21 -4.11 -2.45 -52.17
N LEU A 22 -4.50 -3.19 -51.14
CA LEU A 22 -4.33 -2.78 -49.75
C LEU A 22 -2.87 -3.02 -49.32
N LEU A 23 -2.10 -1.94 -49.16
CA LEU A 23 -0.73 -2.03 -48.66
C LEU A 23 -0.77 -2.32 -47.15
N LEU A 24 -0.62 -3.60 -46.77
CA LEU A 24 -0.63 -4.01 -45.37
C LEU A 24 0.66 -3.57 -44.68
N VAL A 25 0.68 -2.35 -44.14
CA VAL A 25 1.76 -1.88 -43.27
C VAL A 25 1.68 -2.65 -41.96
N CYS A 26 2.49 -3.70 -41.83
CA CYS A 26 2.77 -4.35 -40.56
C CYS A 26 3.52 -3.38 -39.65
N LEU A 27 2.77 -2.55 -38.93
CA LEU A 27 3.20 -1.92 -37.69
C LEU A 27 3.57 -3.04 -36.71
N ALA A 28 4.83 -3.45 -36.74
CA ALA A 28 5.46 -4.22 -35.67
C ALA A 28 5.56 -3.30 -34.45
N GLY A 29 4.43 -3.11 -33.77
CA GLY A 29 4.39 -2.43 -32.50
C GLY A 29 5.33 -3.14 -31.55
N THR A 30 6.37 -2.45 -31.09
CA THR A 30 7.24 -2.92 -30.03
C THR A 30 6.41 -2.96 -28.75
N GLY A 31 5.69 -4.07 -28.56
CA GLY A 31 5.02 -4.36 -27.31
C GLY A 31 6.08 -4.41 -26.22
N PHE A 32 6.13 -3.35 -25.40
CA PHE A 32 6.94 -3.35 -24.19
C PHE A 32 6.53 -4.57 -23.36
N ALA A 33 7.52 -5.32 -22.89
CA ALA A 33 7.25 -6.48 -22.07
C ALA A 33 6.61 -6.00 -20.77
N GLN A 34 5.39 -6.47 -20.48
CA GLN A 34 4.67 -6.13 -19.26
C GLN A 34 5.56 -6.39 -18.05
N LEU A 35 5.77 -5.37 -17.23
CA LEU A 35 6.61 -5.44 -16.04
C LEU A 35 5.74 -5.66 -14.81
N ASP A 36 6.24 -6.46 -13.89
CA ASP A 36 5.64 -6.69 -12.59
C ASP A 36 6.68 -6.25 -11.56
N LEU A 37 6.37 -5.19 -10.81
CA LEU A 37 7.35 -4.37 -10.12
C LEU A 37 7.07 -4.37 -8.62
N LEU A 38 8.12 -4.61 -7.83
CA LEU A 38 8.08 -4.56 -6.36
C LEU A 38 8.98 -3.42 -5.86
N TYR A 39 8.42 -2.55 -5.04
CA TYR A 39 9.12 -1.46 -4.36
C TYR A 39 9.05 -1.65 -2.84
N ILE A 40 10.15 -1.34 -2.14
CA ILE A 40 10.32 -1.57 -0.69
C ILE A 40 11.00 -0.35 -0.07
N ASN A 41 10.46 0.21 1.01
CA ASN A 41 11.07 1.36 1.70
C ASN A 41 12.09 0.87 2.76
N ALA A 42 13.26 1.52 2.87
CA ALA A 42 14.34 1.15 3.79
C ALA A 42 14.33 1.98 5.10
N ASN A 43 13.15 2.47 5.49
CA ASN A 43 12.89 3.57 6.43
C ASN A 43 13.25 3.33 7.92
N ILE A 44 13.81 2.19 8.31
CA ILE A 44 14.15 1.91 9.72
C ILE A 44 15.54 1.33 9.82
N GLY A 45 16.36 1.81 10.76
CA GLY A 45 17.63 1.13 11.03
C GLY A 45 18.47 1.72 12.15
N ASP A 46 19.57 1.03 12.41
CA ASP A 46 20.58 1.43 13.39
C ASP A 46 21.44 2.60 12.84
N CYS A 47 20.85 3.79 12.65
CA CYS A 47 21.51 4.97 12.07
C CYS A 47 21.95 5.98 13.16
N PRO A 48 23.20 5.92 13.68
CA PRO A 48 23.62 6.73 14.84
C PRO A 48 23.77 8.24 14.57
N THR A 49 23.46 8.70 13.35
CA THR A 49 23.49 10.11 12.95
C THR A 49 22.23 10.59 12.24
N CYS A 50 21.31 9.67 11.86
CA CYS A 50 20.13 9.91 11.01
C CYS A 50 20.28 11.04 9.96
N ALA A 51 21.41 11.02 9.24
CA ALA A 51 21.74 12.07 8.27
C ALA A 51 20.74 12.06 7.09
N PRO A 52 20.42 13.23 6.49
CA PRO A 52 19.70 13.29 5.22
C PRO A 52 20.36 12.43 4.13
N ASP A 53 19.60 12.09 3.09
CA ASP A 53 19.98 11.14 2.02
C ASP A 53 20.30 9.70 2.49
N SER A 54 19.95 9.31 3.73
CA SER A 54 20.23 7.96 4.26
C SER A 54 19.12 6.93 4.02
N ASN A 55 17.91 7.35 3.63
CA ASN A 55 16.84 6.43 3.23
C ASN A 55 16.75 6.26 1.70
N GLN A 56 16.26 5.10 1.27
CA GLN A 56 16.16 4.67 -0.13
C GLN A 56 14.92 3.79 -0.38
N VAL A 57 14.40 3.82 -1.60
CA VAL A 57 13.42 2.85 -2.09
C VAL A 57 14.15 1.79 -2.93
N LEU A 58 14.08 0.53 -2.52
CA LEU A 58 14.56 -0.58 -3.36
C LEU A 58 13.50 -0.92 -4.41
N ALA A 59 13.92 -1.16 -5.66
CA ALA A 59 13.03 -1.54 -6.76
C ALA A 59 13.49 -2.86 -7.42
N TYR A 60 12.53 -3.71 -7.76
CA TYR A 60 12.74 -5.02 -8.39
C TYR A 60 11.72 -5.27 -9.50
N ASN A 61 12.12 -6.02 -10.53
CA ASN A 61 11.25 -6.59 -11.55
C ASN A 61 11.08 -8.09 -11.33
N LEU A 62 9.85 -8.58 -11.28
CA LEU A 62 9.44 -9.96 -11.04
C LEU A 62 9.30 -10.72 -12.36
N ASN A 63 10.04 -11.82 -12.49
CA ASN A 63 9.78 -12.77 -13.57
C ASN A 63 8.52 -13.60 -13.24
N THR A 64 7.36 -13.14 -13.70
CA THR A 64 6.02 -13.74 -13.43
C THR A 64 5.81 -15.19 -13.89
N LYS A 65 6.84 -15.85 -14.46
CA LYS A 65 6.87 -17.27 -14.82
C LYS A 65 7.71 -18.13 -13.87
N THR A 66 8.55 -17.52 -13.03
CA THR A 66 9.52 -18.20 -12.15
C THR A 66 9.58 -17.63 -10.74
N GLY A 67 8.97 -16.46 -10.49
CA GLY A 67 9.02 -15.72 -9.22
C GLY A 67 10.38 -15.10 -8.91
N VAL A 68 11.36 -15.19 -9.81
CA VAL A 68 12.70 -14.62 -9.58
C VAL A 68 12.65 -13.10 -9.75
N LEU A 69 12.99 -12.39 -8.67
CA LEU A 69 13.16 -10.94 -8.65
C LEU A 69 14.54 -10.54 -9.20
N THR A 70 14.57 -9.52 -10.06
CA THR A 70 15.79 -8.87 -10.56
C THR A 70 15.83 -7.43 -10.07
N ARG A 71 16.88 -7.02 -9.33
CA ARG A 71 17.00 -5.65 -8.82
C ARG A 71 17.13 -4.65 -9.96
N ILE A 72 16.31 -3.60 -9.94
CA ILE A 72 16.48 -2.41 -10.78
C ILE A 72 17.53 -1.53 -10.10
N LEU A 73 18.60 -1.17 -10.83
CA LEU A 73 19.73 -0.44 -10.26
C LEU A 73 19.55 1.08 -10.40
N GLY A 74 19.64 1.77 -9.27
CA GLY A 74 19.67 3.21 -9.13
C GLY A 74 19.99 3.57 -7.67
N PRO A 75 20.30 4.85 -7.37
CA PRO A 75 20.48 5.29 -5.99
C PRO A 75 19.15 5.30 -5.24
N PHE A 76 18.07 5.72 -5.91
CA PHE A 76 16.67 5.77 -5.40
C PHE A 76 16.54 6.32 -3.97
N THR A 77 17.43 7.25 -3.63
CA THR A 77 17.44 8.00 -2.37
C THR A 77 16.21 8.89 -2.28
N THR A 78 15.59 8.92 -1.11
CA THR A 78 14.38 9.70 -0.85
C THR A 78 14.67 11.19 -0.65
N GLY A 79 15.89 11.50 -0.18
CA GLY A 79 16.31 12.82 0.32
C GLY A 79 16.23 12.91 1.84
N GLY A 80 15.40 12.07 2.46
CA GLY A 80 15.21 12.00 3.90
C GLY A 80 16.09 10.97 4.61
N ALA A 81 15.73 10.70 5.86
CA ALA A 81 16.40 9.74 6.73
C ALA A 81 15.40 8.79 7.39
N GLY A 82 15.83 7.52 7.53
CA GLY A 82 15.05 6.50 8.22
C GLY A 82 15.08 6.69 9.74
N VAL A 83 14.04 6.18 10.41
CA VAL A 83 13.87 6.18 11.86
C VAL A 83 15.04 5.47 12.54
N TYR A 84 15.58 6.06 13.61
CA TYR A 84 16.50 5.35 14.49
C TYR A 84 15.77 4.24 15.26
N ARG A 85 16.23 3.01 15.08
CA ARG A 85 15.68 1.84 15.76
C ARG A 85 16.21 1.71 17.19
N ASN A 86 15.31 1.66 18.19
CA ASN A 86 15.67 1.50 19.60
C ASN A 86 15.00 0.26 20.23
N PRO A 87 15.71 -0.89 20.33
CA PRO A 87 15.16 -2.13 20.89
C PRO A 87 14.52 -1.93 22.28
N PRO A 88 13.28 -2.43 22.53
CA PRO A 88 12.55 -3.41 21.72
C PRO A 88 11.92 -2.88 20.41
N GLY A 89 11.67 -1.57 20.31
CA GLY A 89 11.30 -0.88 19.07
C GLY A 89 9.85 -1.06 18.61
N ASN A 90 9.06 0.02 18.66
CA ASN A 90 7.73 0.13 18.05
C ASN A 90 7.75 1.04 16.81
N GLU A 91 8.91 1.19 16.18
CA GLU A 91 9.07 1.87 14.89
C GLU A 91 8.62 0.95 13.75
N ILE A 92 8.88 -0.36 13.90
CA ILE A 92 8.63 -1.41 12.89
C ILE A 92 7.17 -1.83 12.73
N ASP A 93 6.26 -1.43 13.63
CA ASP A 93 4.86 -1.91 13.73
C ASP A 93 3.89 -1.35 12.66
N ALA A 94 4.40 -0.75 11.59
CA ALA A 94 3.63 0.03 10.62
C ALA A 94 3.54 -0.62 9.23
N ASP A 95 2.57 -0.20 8.41
CA ASP A 95 2.38 -0.66 7.03
C ASP A 95 2.12 0.48 6.04
N GLN A 96 2.15 0.18 4.73
CA GLN A 96 2.00 1.17 3.65
C GLN A 96 3.00 2.34 3.75
N GLN A 97 4.25 2.08 4.14
CA GLN A 97 5.34 3.09 4.13
C GLN A 97 5.79 3.51 2.73
N VAL A 98 5.31 2.81 1.70
CA VAL A 98 5.45 3.16 0.29
C VAL A 98 4.15 2.79 -0.42
N ILE A 99 3.66 3.67 -1.30
CA ILE A 99 2.46 3.45 -2.13
C ILE A 99 2.66 4.04 -3.53
N ILE A 100 1.83 3.61 -4.47
CA ILE A 100 1.91 3.96 -5.90
C ILE A 100 0.51 4.40 -6.35
N ASN A 101 0.41 5.41 -7.23
CA ASN A 101 -0.87 5.81 -7.81
C ASN A 101 -1.39 4.80 -8.85
N LYS A 102 -2.69 4.84 -9.13
CA LYS A 102 -3.38 3.90 -10.02
C LYS A 102 -2.83 3.85 -11.45
N GLU A 103 -2.32 4.95 -11.98
CA GLU A 103 -1.68 5.01 -13.30
C GLU A 103 -0.24 4.46 -13.30
N GLY A 104 0.31 4.15 -12.13
CA GLY A 104 1.67 3.64 -11.97
C GLY A 104 2.75 4.63 -12.42
N THR A 105 2.51 5.92 -12.23
CA THR A 105 3.38 7.03 -12.66
C THR A 105 4.09 7.73 -11.51
N LEU A 106 3.57 7.61 -10.29
CA LEU A 106 4.04 8.28 -9.08
C LEU A 106 4.18 7.26 -7.94
N LEU A 107 5.29 7.35 -7.20
CA LEU A 107 5.54 6.61 -5.97
C LEU A 107 5.74 7.59 -4.82
N PHE A 108 5.09 7.33 -3.69
CA PHE A 108 5.19 8.09 -2.45
C PHE A 108 5.83 7.21 -1.37
N ALA A 109 6.85 7.69 -0.67
CA ALA A 109 7.54 6.96 0.40
C ALA A 109 7.79 7.86 1.61
N VAL A 110 7.58 7.34 2.82
CA VAL A 110 7.82 8.12 4.05
C VAL A 110 9.28 8.11 4.47
N ASP A 111 9.73 9.23 5.06
CA ASP A 111 11.04 9.42 5.67
C ASP A 111 10.88 9.81 7.14
N GLY A 112 10.94 8.81 8.00
CA GLY A 112 10.53 8.92 9.39
C GLY A 112 11.36 9.90 10.22
N HIS A 113 12.68 9.94 10.08
CA HIS A 113 13.50 10.82 10.91
C HIS A 113 13.57 12.27 10.41
N THR A 114 13.37 12.52 9.12
CA THR A 114 13.38 13.88 8.55
C THR A 114 12.00 14.56 8.50
N ASN A 115 10.93 13.84 8.83
CA ASN A 115 9.55 14.34 8.90
C ASN A 115 9.02 14.81 7.54
N ASP A 116 9.26 14.00 6.51
CA ASP A 116 8.84 14.24 5.13
C ASP A 116 8.40 12.96 4.39
N VAL A 117 7.85 13.19 3.19
CA VAL A 117 7.43 12.18 2.22
C VAL A 117 8.14 12.47 0.91
N ALA A 118 8.96 11.54 0.45
CA ALA A 118 9.57 11.58 -0.87
C ALA A 118 8.56 11.16 -1.95
N VAL A 119 8.65 11.81 -3.11
CA VAL A 119 7.78 11.55 -4.25
C VAL A 119 8.62 11.41 -5.53
N PHE A 120 8.39 10.32 -6.26
CA PHE A 120 9.15 9.95 -7.45
C PHE A 120 8.23 9.77 -8.66
N ASN A 121 8.70 10.14 -9.86
CA ASN A 121 8.17 9.60 -11.11
C ASN A 121 8.66 8.16 -11.31
N ILE A 122 7.78 7.29 -11.81
CA ILE A 122 8.06 5.90 -12.21
C ILE A 122 8.23 5.83 -13.73
N SER A 123 9.40 5.39 -14.21
CA SER A 123 9.66 5.22 -15.65
C SER A 123 8.95 3.98 -16.24
N SER A 124 8.91 3.86 -17.57
CA SER A 124 8.40 2.67 -18.27
C SER A 124 9.13 1.37 -17.89
N GLU A 125 10.33 1.47 -17.35
CA GLU A 125 11.22 0.38 -16.93
C GLU A 125 11.18 0.11 -15.42
N GLY A 126 10.36 0.84 -14.66
CA GLY A 126 10.29 0.76 -13.20
C GLY A 126 11.43 1.46 -12.46
N SER A 127 12.16 2.37 -13.12
CA SER A 127 13.16 3.20 -12.44
C SER A 127 12.53 4.45 -11.81
N LEU A 128 13.02 4.86 -10.65
CA LEU A 128 12.52 6.01 -9.90
C LEU A 128 13.37 7.26 -10.12
N THR A 129 12.72 8.40 -10.31
CA THR A 129 13.37 9.72 -10.33
C THR A 129 12.60 10.70 -9.43
N PRO A 130 13.23 11.34 -8.43
CA PRO A 130 12.54 12.30 -7.56
C PRO A 130 11.87 13.43 -8.34
N ILE A 131 10.68 13.85 -7.94
CA ILE A 131 10.02 15.02 -8.54
C ILE A 131 10.63 16.33 -8.01
N ALA A 132 10.44 17.42 -8.76
CA ALA A 132 10.85 18.74 -8.31
C ALA A 132 10.12 19.13 -7.00
N GLY A 133 10.88 19.42 -5.94
CA GLY A 133 10.36 19.74 -4.61
C GLY A 133 10.29 18.56 -3.63
N SER A 134 10.60 17.33 -4.06
CA SER A 134 10.76 16.19 -3.15
C SER A 134 12.03 16.33 -2.29
N PRO A 135 12.01 15.91 -1.00
CA PRO A 135 10.86 15.40 -0.25
C PRO A 135 10.05 16.54 0.42
N PHE A 136 8.75 16.30 0.63
CA PHE A 136 7.79 17.31 1.14
C PHE A 136 7.46 17.03 2.62
N LYS A 137 7.42 18.07 3.47
CA LYS A 137 7.17 17.89 4.92
C LYS A 137 5.81 17.27 5.23
N SER A 138 5.80 16.25 6.08
CA SER A 138 4.63 15.41 6.40
C SER A 138 3.59 16.07 7.31
N ASN A 139 3.89 17.28 7.80
CA ASN A 139 3.08 18.03 8.78
C ASN A 139 2.92 17.29 10.14
N GLY A 140 3.92 16.49 10.53
CA GLY A 140 4.01 15.90 11.86
C GLY A 140 5.35 15.21 12.12
N PRO A 141 5.53 14.65 13.32
CA PRO A 141 6.64 13.75 13.64
C PRO A 141 6.50 12.40 12.90
N GLN A 142 7.62 11.70 12.72
CA GLN A 142 7.75 10.31 12.28
C GLN A 142 6.63 9.80 11.34
N PRO A 143 6.59 10.24 10.06
CA PRO A 143 5.66 9.68 9.10
C PRO A 143 5.90 8.16 8.96
N ALA A 144 4.87 7.37 9.26
CA ALA A 144 4.95 5.92 9.45
C ALA A 144 4.05 5.12 8.51
N SER A 145 3.04 5.75 7.89
CA SER A 145 2.17 5.14 6.89
C SER A 145 1.62 6.22 5.95
N VAL A 146 1.35 5.86 4.69
CA VAL A 146 0.64 6.70 3.73
C VAL A 146 -0.52 5.93 3.08
N GLY A 147 -1.56 6.68 2.69
CA GLY A 147 -2.69 6.18 1.91
C GLY A 147 -3.10 7.19 0.85
N LEU A 148 -3.54 6.74 -0.33
CA LEU A 148 -3.90 7.62 -1.46
C LEU A 148 -5.38 7.54 -1.82
N LEU A 149 -6.02 8.70 -1.92
CA LEU A 149 -7.42 8.88 -2.31
C LEU A 149 -7.53 9.26 -3.79
N GLU A 150 -8.04 8.35 -4.62
CA GLU A 150 -8.08 8.51 -6.08
C GLU A 150 -9.53 8.59 -6.61
N ASP A 151 -10.22 9.67 -6.24
CA ASP A 151 -11.58 9.99 -6.70
C ASP A 151 -11.56 11.06 -7.80
N PRO A 152 -12.11 10.80 -9.00
CA PRO A 152 -12.26 11.80 -10.06
C PRO A 152 -12.96 13.12 -9.64
N LYS A 153 -13.73 13.12 -8.55
CA LYS A 153 -14.35 14.33 -7.97
C LYS A 153 -13.36 15.30 -7.32
N ILE A 154 -12.11 14.90 -7.09
CA ILE A 154 -11.01 15.78 -6.66
C ILE A 154 -10.57 16.68 -7.84
N GLY A 155 -10.67 16.16 -9.07
CA GLY A 155 -10.42 16.90 -10.32
C GLY A 155 -8.96 16.99 -10.74
N ASN A 156 -8.71 17.37 -12.00
CA ASN A 156 -7.38 17.62 -12.59
C ASN A 156 -6.37 16.44 -12.54
N GLY A 157 -6.84 15.22 -12.27
CA GLY A 157 -5.98 14.06 -11.99
C GLY A 157 -5.25 14.14 -10.65
N ASN A 158 -5.71 15.02 -9.75
CA ASN A 158 -5.18 15.15 -8.40
C ASN A 158 -5.77 14.07 -7.48
N SER A 159 -5.01 13.73 -6.44
CA SER A 159 -5.39 12.78 -5.39
C SER A 159 -5.30 13.45 -4.01
N ILE A 160 -5.89 12.86 -2.97
CA ILE A 160 -5.59 13.24 -1.58
C ILE A 160 -4.64 12.20 -0.98
N LEU A 161 -3.41 12.59 -0.70
CA LEU A 161 -2.50 11.78 0.11
C LEU A 161 -2.85 11.97 1.59
N VAL A 162 -3.03 10.89 2.33
CA VAL A 162 -3.08 10.87 3.80
C VAL A 162 -1.72 10.40 4.31
N VAL A 163 -1.19 11.08 5.32
CA VAL A 163 0.05 10.72 6.02
C VAL A 163 -0.27 10.48 7.50
N ALA A 164 0.13 9.32 8.02
CA ALA A 164 0.12 9.00 9.44
C ALA A 164 1.45 9.39 10.08
N ASN A 165 1.42 10.39 10.96
CA ASN A 165 2.56 10.93 11.69
C ASN A 165 2.56 10.38 13.13
N LYS A 166 3.61 9.63 13.50
CA LYS A 166 3.82 8.94 14.79
C LYS A 166 4.79 9.74 15.68
N ASP A 167 4.85 9.48 16.97
CA ASP A 167 5.64 10.27 17.93
C ASP A 167 6.58 9.40 18.79
N ASN A 168 7.26 8.42 18.16
CA ASN A 168 8.01 7.36 18.86
C ASN A 168 9.53 7.36 18.57
N ASP A 169 10.03 8.07 17.55
CA ASP A 169 11.47 8.13 17.23
C ASP A 169 12.24 8.76 18.42
N PRO A 170 13.10 8.01 19.13
CA PRO A 170 13.72 8.47 20.36
C PRO A 170 14.91 9.42 20.12
N LEU A 171 15.30 9.65 18.86
CA LEU A 171 16.22 10.73 18.49
C LEU A 171 15.48 12.02 18.08
N GLN A 172 14.16 11.99 17.92
CA GLN A 172 13.35 13.20 17.76
C GLN A 172 12.84 13.74 19.11
N PRO A 173 12.64 15.07 19.24
CA PRO A 173 11.80 15.61 20.31
C PRO A 173 10.35 15.16 20.10
N ALA A 174 9.73 14.55 21.11
CA ALA A 174 8.30 14.22 21.08
C ALA A 174 7.45 15.50 20.91
N THR A 175 6.42 15.43 20.07
CA THR A 175 5.57 16.57 19.68
C THR A 175 4.09 16.19 19.67
N LYS A 176 3.50 15.95 18.49
CA LYS A 176 2.06 15.76 18.26
C LYS A 176 1.83 14.81 17.07
N PRO A 177 1.62 13.50 17.33
CA PRO A 177 1.23 12.58 16.27
C PRO A 177 -0.12 13.01 15.68
N ASN A 178 -0.33 12.73 14.41
CA ASN A 178 -1.51 13.18 13.68
C ASN A 178 -1.76 12.37 12.41
N PHE A 179 -2.99 12.39 11.91
CA PHE A 179 -3.24 12.18 10.49
C PHE A 179 -3.28 13.54 9.80
N SER A 180 -2.50 13.74 8.74
CA SER A 180 -2.53 14.96 7.91
C SER A 180 -2.76 14.61 6.45
N THR A 181 -3.53 15.43 5.73
CA THR A 181 -3.79 15.22 4.30
C THR A 181 -3.22 16.32 3.40
N PHE A 182 -2.80 15.92 2.21
CA PHE A 182 -2.23 16.77 1.19
C PHE A 182 -2.97 16.56 -0.13
N LEU A 183 -3.24 17.65 -0.86
CA LEU A 183 -3.55 17.55 -2.27
C LEU A 183 -2.26 17.15 -2.99
N ALA A 184 -2.23 15.95 -3.56
CA ALA A 184 -1.19 15.51 -4.48
C ALA A 184 -1.62 15.89 -5.90
N SER A 185 -0.81 16.67 -6.62
CA SER A 185 -1.08 16.94 -8.02
C SER A 185 -0.97 15.67 -8.87
N SER A 186 -1.51 15.70 -10.10
CA SER A 186 -1.21 14.71 -11.15
C SER A 186 0.28 14.61 -11.54
N THR A 187 1.13 15.46 -10.95
CA THR A 187 2.60 15.44 -11.04
C THR A 187 3.30 15.19 -9.69
N GLY A 188 2.54 14.76 -8.67
CA GLY A 188 3.02 14.35 -7.36
C GLY A 188 3.33 15.46 -6.35
N SER A 189 3.23 16.74 -6.73
CA SER A 189 3.52 17.86 -5.81
C SER A 189 2.50 17.91 -4.68
N LEU A 190 2.97 17.94 -3.43
CA LEU A 190 2.12 17.89 -2.24
C LEU A 190 1.83 19.29 -1.68
N THR A 191 0.56 19.58 -1.42
CA THR A 191 0.09 20.82 -0.76
C THR A 191 -0.82 20.48 0.42
N LEU A 192 -0.49 20.93 1.63
CA LEU A 192 -1.28 20.64 2.85
C LEU A 192 -2.73 21.16 2.73
N ASN A 193 -3.71 20.31 3.04
CA ASN A 193 -5.12 20.66 2.97
C ASN A 193 -5.60 21.43 4.21
N SER A 194 -6.36 22.51 4.01
CA SER A 194 -7.01 23.23 5.10
C SER A 194 -8.07 22.35 5.77
N GLY A 195 -7.94 22.11 7.08
CA GLY A 195 -8.77 21.15 7.81
C GLY A 195 -8.41 19.68 7.54
N GLY A 196 -7.30 19.40 6.88
CA GLY A 196 -6.79 18.05 6.60
C GLY A 196 -6.04 17.39 7.77
N THR A 197 -5.87 18.07 8.91
CA THR A 197 -5.10 17.55 10.06
C THR A 197 -5.97 17.19 11.25
N VAL A 198 -5.90 15.95 11.70
CA VAL A 198 -6.44 15.45 12.98
C VAL A 198 -5.27 15.17 13.92
N VAL A 199 -5.13 15.98 14.97
CA VAL A 199 -4.13 15.77 16.03
C VAL A 199 -4.58 14.63 16.95
N LEU A 200 -3.68 13.68 17.19
CA LEU A 200 -3.86 12.53 18.08
C LEU A 200 -3.31 12.83 19.50
N PRO A 201 -3.59 11.99 20.51
CA PRO A 201 -2.97 12.10 21.84
C PRO A 201 -1.43 12.04 21.77
N SER A 202 -0.73 12.70 22.70
CA SER A 202 0.74 12.58 22.78
C SER A 202 1.14 11.14 23.12
N GLY A 203 2.14 10.61 22.43
CA GLY A 203 2.53 9.19 22.50
C GLY A 203 1.61 8.24 21.72
N ALA A 204 0.67 8.74 20.91
CA ALA A 204 -0.06 7.91 19.98
C ALA A 204 0.83 7.40 18.84
N SER A 205 0.60 6.16 18.45
CA SER A 205 1.39 5.38 17.49
C SER A 205 0.49 4.94 16.33
N PRO A 206 0.13 5.83 15.39
CA PRO A 206 -0.57 5.46 14.18
C PRO A 206 0.34 4.60 13.29
N THR A 207 -0.20 3.49 12.79
CA THR A 207 0.55 2.41 12.11
C THR A 207 0.08 2.13 10.69
N GLN A 208 -1.21 2.38 10.39
CA GLN A 208 -1.76 2.18 9.06
C GLN A 208 -2.78 3.28 8.72
N ALA A 209 -2.66 3.85 7.53
CA ALA A 209 -3.61 4.79 6.94
C ALA A 209 -4.32 4.13 5.75
N LEU A 210 -5.18 3.15 6.01
CA LEU A 210 -5.86 2.39 4.96
C LEU A 210 -6.99 3.22 4.34
N ILE A 211 -6.94 3.46 3.04
CA ILE A 211 -8.03 4.13 2.31
C ILE A 211 -9.05 3.09 1.85
N ASN A 212 -10.34 3.41 1.98
CA ASN A 212 -11.39 2.52 1.53
C ASN A 212 -11.47 2.42 -0.01
N GLN A 213 -12.01 1.30 -0.49
CA GLN A 213 -12.07 1.00 -1.93
C GLN A 213 -12.93 1.97 -2.77
N THR A 214 -13.82 2.76 -2.14
CA THR A 214 -14.62 3.79 -2.82
C THR A 214 -13.96 5.17 -2.88
N GLY A 215 -12.82 5.36 -2.22
CA GLY A 215 -12.04 6.59 -2.30
C GLY A 215 -12.66 7.77 -1.54
N ASP A 216 -13.21 7.54 -0.35
CA ASP A 216 -13.86 8.58 0.47
C ASP A 216 -13.69 8.46 2.00
N LEU A 217 -13.19 7.34 2.52
CA LEU A 217 -12.95 7.11 3.95
C LEU A 217 -11.50 6.69 4.24
N LEU A 218 -10.96 7.22 5.32
CA LEU A 218 -9.75 6.73 5.98
C LEU A 218 -10.17 5.73 7.07
N LEU A 219 -9.54 4.57 7.11
CA LEU A 219 -9.37 3.75 8.30
C LEU A 219 -7.99 4.08 8.87
N GLY A 220 -7.96 4.66 10.07
CA GLY A 220 -6.74 5.03 10.77
C GLY A 220 -6.54 4.11 11.97
N MET A 221 -5.50 3.28 11.92
CA MET A 221 -5.13 2.38 13.00
C MET A 221 -4.04 3.01 13.89
N GLU A 222 -4.26 3.00 15.20
CA GLU A 222 -3.32 3.40 16.24
C GLU A 222 -2.97 2.18 17.11
N TYR A 223 -1.73 1.68 17.04
CA TYR A 223 -1.25 0.56 17.88
C TYR A 223 -1.17 0.97 19.36
N TYR A 224 -0.82 2.24 19.61
CA TYR A 224 -1.08 2.94 20.87
C TYR A 224 -1.94 4.15 20.53
N GLY A 225 -3.16 4.23 21.08
CA GLY A 225 -4.08 5.36 20.92
C GLY A 225 -4.40 6.01 22.27
N SER A 226 -5.65 6.43 22.42
CA SER A 226 -6.12 7.11 23.62
C SER A 226 -6.07 6.21 24.87
N GLY A 227 -5.67 6.79 26.01
CA GLY A 227 -5.61 6.08 27.30
C GLY A 227 -4.61 4.91 27.39
N GLY A 228 -3.74 4.70 26.38
CA GLY A 228 -2.79 3.58 26.35
C GLY A 228 -3.38 2.26 25.85
N HIS A 229 -4.50 2.32 25.12
CA HIS A 229 -5.06 1.22 24.33
C HIS A 229 -5.06 1.61 22.84
N ALA A 230 -5.07 0.63 21.95
CA ALA A 230 -5.22 0.86 20.53
C ALA A 230 -6.61 1.41 20.18
N ASP A 231 -6.64 2.30 19.20
CA ASP A 231 -7.84 2.85 18.57
C ASP A 231 -7.83 2.49 17.07
N LEU A 232 -9.00 2.15 16.53
CA LEU A 232 -9.23 2.08 15.08
C LEU A 232 -10.37 3.03 14.76
N THR A 233 -10.06 4.13 14.10
CA THR A 233 -11.02 5.22 13.81
C THR A 233 -11.25 5.35 12.31
N SER A 234 -12.51 5.37 11.90
CA SER A 234 -12.88 5.81 10.56
C SER A 234 -13.06 7.33 10.49
N TYR A 235 -12.58 7.93 9.41
CA TYR A 235 -12.75 9.36 9.13
C TYR A 235 -13.31 9.55 7.71
N GLN A 236 -14.26 10.47 7.55
CA GLN A 236 -14.61 10.97 6.22
C GLN A 236 -13.44 11.80 5.70
N ILE A 237 -13.01 11.51 4.47
CA ILE A 237 -12.14 12.38 3.69
C ILE A 237 -13.03 13.13 2.70
N LYS A 238 -13.02 14.46 2.75
CA LYS A 238 -13.72 15.29 1.75
C LYS A 238 -12.84 15.46 0.51
N THR A 239 -13.42 15.83 -0.63
CA THR A 239 -12.64 16.19 -1.84
C THR A 239 -11.72 17.40 -1.64
N THR A 240 -11.91 18.19 -0.58
CA THR A 240 -10.99 19.23 -0.10
C THR A 240 -9.88 18.70 0.80
N GLY A 241 -9.75 17.37 0.93
CA GLY A 241 -8.88 16.65 1.86
C GLY A 241 -9.26 16.75 3.35
N ALA A 242 -10.24 17.57 3.72
CA ALA A 242 -10.59 17.80 5.11
C ALA A 242 -11.13 16.51 5.77
N LEU A 243 -10.57 16.18 6.95
CA LEU A 243 -10.91 14.97 7.70
C LEU A 243 -12.06 15.23 8.69
N THR A 244 -12.85 14.21 9.02
CA THR A 244 -13.85 14.25 10.09
C THR A 244 -14.06 12.85 10.65
N ALA A 245 -13.78 12.63 11.94
CA ALA A 245 -13.97 11.33 12.59
C ALA A 245 -15.45 10.91 12.59
N ILE A 246 -15.71 9.60 12.43
CA ILE A 246 -17.05 9.02 12.34
C ILE A 246 -17.27 7.95 13.41
N SER A 247 -16.39 6.95 13.48
CA SER A 247 -16.58 5.76 14.32
C SER A 247 -15.23 5.25 14.79
N THR A 248 -15.04 5.17 16.11
CA THR A 248 -13.88 4.53 16.74
C THR A 248 -14.30 3.21 17.36
N VAL A 249 -13.43 2.20 17.24
CA VAL A 249 -13.52 0.94 18.01
C VAL A 249 -12.18 0.64 18.66
N ASN A 250 -12.20 -0.09 19.77
CA ASN A 250 -11.02 -0.60 20.46
C ASN A 250 -10.92 -2.13 20.29
N PRO A 251 -9.78 -2.75 20.65
CA PRO A 251 -9.66 -4.19 20.73
C PRO A 251 -10.75 -4.84 21.60
N PRO A 252 -11.34 -5.97 21.17
CA PRO A 252 -12.43 -6.61 21.89
C PRO A 252 -11.91 -7.30 23.16
N ASN A 253 -12.82 -7.80 24.00
CA ASN A 253 -12.51 -8.73 25.09
C ASN A 253 -11.46 -8.24 26.12
N GLY A 254 -11.19 -6.93 26.20
CA GLY A 254 -10.18 -6.34 27.09
C GLY A 254 -8.75 -6.34 26.52
N GLY A 255 -8.59 -6.53 25.22
CA GLY A 255 -7.30 -6.40 24.53
C GLY A 255 -6.73 -4.99 24.54
N LYS A 256 -5.48 -4.87 24.08
CA LYS A 256 -4.73 -3.61 24.08
C LYS A 256 -4.26 -3.16 22.72
N TYR A 257 -4.00 -4.07 21.78
CA TYR A 257 -3.33 -3.72 20.53
C TYR A 257 -4.14 -4.09 19.29
N PHE A 258 -4.11 -3.19 18.31
CA PHE A 258 -4.39 -3.49 16.90
C PHE A 258 -3.07 -3.47 16.14
N LEU A 259 -2.86 -4.45 15.27
CA LEU A 259 -1.71 -4.47 14.36
C LEU A 259 -2.15 -5.03 13.01
N GLY A 260 -1.96 -4.24 11.95
CA GLY A 260 -2.32 -4.54 10.57
C GLY A 260 -3.84 -4.63 10.31
N GLU A 261 -4.28 -4.11 9.18
CA GLU A 261 -5.67 -4.23 8.70
C GLU A 261 -5.80 -4.49 7.21
N ALA A 262 -6.88 -5.19 6.83
CA ALA A 262 -7.27 -5.41 5.44
C ALA A 262 -8.79 -5.35 5.25
N GLN A 263 -9.25 -4.46 4.36
CA GLN A 263 -10.65 -4.39 3.93
C GLN A 263 -10.92 -5.44 2.83
N ASN A 264 -11.99 -6.22 2.97
CA ASN A 264 -12.42 -7.17 1.95
C ASN A 264 -12.92 -6.45 0.67
N PRO A 265 -12.43 -6.78 -0.55
CA PRO A 265 -12.82 -6.10 -1.80
C PRO A 265 -14.20 -6.47 -2.37
N ALA A 266 -14.90 -7.44 -1.78
CA ALA A 266 -16.21 -7.90 -2.26
C ALA A 266 -17.34 -7.72 -1.23
N THR A 267 -17.03 -7.33 0.01
CA THR A 267 -17.98 -7.32 1.13
C THR A 267 -17.67 -6.20 2.14
N SER A 268 -18.56 -5.98 3.10
CA SER A 268 -18.34 -5.07 4.23
C SER A 268 -17.47 -5.65 5.35
N ALA A 269 -16.65 -6.67 5.08
CA ALA A 269 -15.75 -7.25 6.09
C ALA A 269 -14.42 -6.48 6.19
N LEU A 270 -13.96 -6.28 7.42
CA LEU A 270 -12.66 -5.70 7.77
C LEU A 270 -11.98 -6.63 8.79
N TYR A 271 -10.69 -6.90 8.58
CA TYR A 271 -9.88 -7.79 9.43
C TYR A 271 -8.76 -6.99 10.10
N THR A 272 -8.46 -7.29 11.36
CA THR A 272 -7.36 -6.67 12.11
C THR A 272 -6.59 -7.70 12.94
N GLY A 273 -5.31 -7.49 13.22
CA GLY A 273 -4.57 -8.32 14.19
C GLY A 273 -4.81 -7.88 15.62
N LEU A 274 -4.89 -8.85 16.55
CA LEU A 274 -4.94 -8.64 18.00
C LEU A 274 -3.74 -9.37 18.66
N PRO A 275 -2.50 -8.81 18.57
CA PRO A 275 -1.27 -9.53 18.90
C PRO A 275 -1.04 -9.80 20.39
N ASP A 276 -1.79 -9.18 21.30
CA ASP A 276 -1.83 -9.56 22.72
C ASP A 276 -2.81 -10.71 23.00
N GLN A 277 -3.74 -11.00 22.08
CA GLN A 277 -4.73 -12.08 22.19
C GLN A 277 -4.35 -13.33 21.36
N SER A 278 -3.52 -13.17 20.31
CA SER A 278 -3.29 -14.20 19.27
C SER A 278 -4.58 -14.54 18.50
N ASP A 279 -5.38 -13.52 18.23
CA ASP A 279 -6.68 -13.58 17.54
C ASP A 279 -6.67 -12.62 16.33
N VAL A 280 -7.33 -12.99 15.24
CA VAL A 280 -7.76 -12.05 14.18
C VAL A 280 -9.12 -11.47 14.57
N GLY A 281 -9.20 -10.14 14.68
CA GLY A 281 -10.45 -9.42 14.85
C GLY A 281 -11.24 -9.36 13.54
N VAL A 282 -12.54 -9.66 13.59
CA VAL A 282 -13.45 -9.61 12.45
C VAL A 282 -14.52 -8.55 12.69
N TYR A 283 -14.54 -7.55 11.81
CA TYR A 283 -15.40 -6.38 11.89
C TYR A 283 -16.27 -6.25 10.64
N GLN A 284 -17.41 -5.58 10.78
CA GLN A 284 -18.16 -5.03 9.66
C GLN A 284 -17.90 -3.53 9.55
N PHE A 285 -17.54 -3.08 8.36
CA PHE A 285 -17.29 -1.69 8.00
C PHE A 285 -18.32 -1.22 6.97
N SER A 286 -19.05 -0.15 7.30
CA SER A 286 -20.06 0.44 6.43
C SER A 286 -19.45 1.56 5.59
N ILE A 287 -19.13 1.26 4.32
CA ILE A 287 -18.62 2.27 3.36
C ILE A 287 -19.57 3.44 3.14
N MET A 288 -20.87 3.31 3.44
CA MET A 288 -21.86 4.39 3.29
C MET A 288 -21.99 5.30 4.52
N SER A 289 -21.48 4.87 5.69
CA SER A 289 -21.71 5.58 6.97
C SER A 289 -20.49 5.61 7.88
N GLY A 290 -19.32 5.19 7.40
CA GLY A 290 -18.08 5.03 8.17
C GLY A 290 -18.12 4.04 9.33
N SER A 291 -19.28 3.51 9.69
CA SER A 291 -19.49 2.80 10.94
C SER A 291 -18.72 1.48 10.98
N ILE A 292 -17.92 1.28 12.03
CA ILE A 292 -17.19 0.04 12.30
C ILE A 292 -17.95 -0.73 13.39
N THR A 293 -18.09 -2.04 13.26
CA THR A 293 -18.82 -2.88 14.22
C THR A 293 -18.17 -4.25 14.36
N PHE A 294 -17.66 -4.55 15.56
CA PHE A 294 -17.11 -5.86 15.90
C PHE A 294 -18.13 -6.98 15.70
N LYS A 295 -17.69 -8.15 15.20
CA LYS A 295 -18.52 -9.34 15.03
C LYS A 295 -18.05 -10.52 15.88
N LYS A 296 -16.76 -10.84 15.80
CA LYS A 296 -16.11 -11.95 16.50
C LYS A 296 -14.59 -11.83 16.38
N THR A 297 -13.86 -12.60 17.16
CA THR A 297 -12.48 -12.97 16.82
C THR A 297 -12.42 -14.34 16.16
N VAL A 298 -11.29 -14.65 15.54
CA VAL A 298 -10.89 -15.99 15.06
C VAL A 298 -9.48 -16.26 15.55
N THR A 299 -9.28 -17.35 16.28
CA THR A 299 -7.95 -17.68 16.81
C THR A 299 -6.92 -17.90 15.72
N ASN A 300 -5.73 -17.37 15.98
CA ASN A 300 -4.58 -17.36 15.10
C ASN A 300 -3.44 -18.18 15.75
N PRO A 301 -2.63 -18.93 14.99
CA PRO A 301 -1.59 -19.80 15.57
C PRO A 301 -0.46 -19.06 16.28
N SER A 302 -0.29 -17.77 16.00
CA SER A 302 0.71 -16.89 16.63
C SER A 302 0.16 -15.47 16.77
N LYS A 303 1.05 -14.48 16.96
CA LYS A 303 0.69 -13.08 17.11
C LYS A 303 0.57 -12.38 15.75
N PRO A 304 -0.66 -12.10 15.28
CA PRO A 304 -0.85 -11.52 13.95
C PRO A 304 -0.22 -10.13 13.85
N GLY A 305 0.39 -9.88 12.71
CA GLY A 305 1.14 -8.68 12.35
C GLY A 305 0.52 -7.96 11.16
N TRP A 306 0.94 -8.29 9.94
CA TRP A 306 0.56 -7.56 8.73
C TRP A 306 -0.39 -8.39 7.87
N PHE A 307 -1.26 -7.69 7.15
CA PHE A 307 -2.43 -8.29 6.51
C PHE A 307 -2.46 -7.91 5.03
N THR A 308 -2.60 -8.89 4.14
CA THR A 308 -2.98 -8.63 2.75
C THR A 308 -4.07 -9.58 2.28
N ILE A 309 -4.92 -9.12 1.38
CA ILE A 309 -6.10 -9.84 0.90
C ILE A 309 -6.16 -9.82 -0.62
N ASN A 310 -6.48 -10.97 -1.21
CA ASN A 310 -6.61 -11.09 -2.65
C ASN A 310 -7.83 -10.30 -3.17
N SER A 311 -7.78 -9.81 -4.41
CA SER A 311 -8.78 -8.95 -5.08
C SER A 311 -10.20 -9.52 -5.11
N LYS A 312 -10.36 -10.84 -4.97
CA LYS A 312 -11.68 -11.51 -4.87
C LYS A 312 -12.25 -11.54 -3.45
N GLY A 313 -11.48 -11.14 -2.44
CA GLY A 313 -11.87 -11.18 -1.03
C GLY A 313 -12.01 -12.60 -0.49
N THR A 314 -11.30 -13.56 -1.07
CA THR A 314 -11.43 -15.00 -0.76
C THR A 314 -10.25 -15.59 0.00
N ARG A 315 -9.10 -14.93 -0.01
CA ARG A 315 -7.87 -15.34 0.70
C ARG A 315 -7.25 -14.15 1.41
N LEU A 316 -7.12 -14.28 2.72
CA LEU A 316 -6.42 -13.35 3.59
C LEU A 316 -5.12 -14.01 4.07
N TYR A 317 -4.02 -13.28 3.99
CA TYR A 317 -2.69 -13.68 4.43
C TYR A 317 -2.27 -12.81 5.60
N VAL A 318 -1.84 -13.44 6.70
CA VAL A 318 -1.53 -12.78 7.96
C VAL A 318 -0.13 -13.19 8.39
N THR A 319 0.83 -12.26 8.45
CA THR A 319 2.17 -12.54 8.95
C THR A 319 2.21 -12.49 10.47
N GLU A 320 3.17 -13.19 11.07
CA GLU A 320 3.25 -13.36 12.53
C GLU A 320 4.43 -12.60 13.14
N ASN A 321 4.17 -11.58 13.97
CA ASN A 321 5.21 -10.64 14.42
C ASN A 321 6.32 -11.26 15.30
N SER A 322 6.06 -12.44 15.87
CA SER A 322 6.98 -13.16 16.76
C SER A 322 7.50 -14.49 16.18
N THR A 323 7.14 -14.87 14.95
CA THR A 323 7.64 -16.09 14.30
C THR A 323 7.86 -15.89 12.80
N SER A 324 8.77 -16.64 12.19
CA SER A 324 8.97 -16.61 10.73
C SER A 324 7.88 -17.42 10.01
N THR A 325 6.60 -17.08 10.23
CA THR A 325 5.44 -17.80 9.67
C THR A 325 4.38 -16.84 9.14
N VAL A 326 3.51 -17.37 8.28
CA VAL A 326 2.34 -16.69 7.70
C VAL A 326 1.13 -17.61 7.74
N THR A 327 0.00 -17.11 8.23
CA THR A 327 -1.26 -17.83 8.35
C THR A 327 -2.17 -17.48 7.16
N VAL A 328 -2.70 -18.51 6.49
CA VAL A 328 -3.61 -18.38 5.33
C VAL A 328 -5.04 -18.66 5.78
N TYR A 329 -5.93 -17.71 5.53
CA TYR A 329 -7.36 -17.82 5.82
C TYR A 329 -8.21 -17.82 4.54
N GLN A 330 -9.14 -18.76 4.45
CA GLN A 330 -10.28 -18.67 3.53
C GLN A 330 -11.29 -17.66 4.06
N THR A 331 -11.57 -16.63 3.27
CA THR A 331 -12.51 -15.53 3.58
C THR A 331 -13.73 -15.48 2.67
N SER A 332 -14.00 -16.58 1.93
CA SER A 332 -15.21 -16.75 1.09
C SER A 332 -16.54 -16.61 1.86
N SER A 333 -16.53 -16.86 3.17
CA SER A 333 -17.56 -16.39 4.10
C SER A 333 -16.93 -15.30 4.95
N SER A 334 -17.07 -14.05 4.52
CA SER A 334 -16.16 -12.98 4.94
C SER A 334 -16.27 -12.58 6.42
N PHE A 335 -17.36 -12.92 7.09
CA PHE A 335 -17.52 -12.76 8.56
C PHE A 335 -17.16 -14.02 9.36
N SER A 336 -16.76 -15.11 8.71
CA SER A 336 -16.22 -16.33 9.32
C SER A 336 -14.98 -16.84 8.57
N PRO A 337 -13.82 -16.17 8.71
CA PRO A 337 -12.54 -16.70 8.26
C PRO A 337 -12.29 -18.12 8.78
N VAL A 338 -11.74 -18.99 7.92
CA VAL A 338 -11.32 -20.36 8.26
C VAL A 338 -9.86 -20.52 7.90
N GLN A 339 -9.02 -20.92 8.85
CA GLN A 339 -7.60 -21.17 8.59
C GLN A 339 -7.45 -22.36 7.63
N LEU A 340 -6.68 -22.19 6.56
CA LEU A 340 -6.30 -23.26 5.62
C LEU A 340 -4.90 -23.80 5.93
N GLN A 341 -3.98 -22.93 6.32
CA GLN A 341 -2.56 -23.23 6.45
C GLN A 341 -1.92 -22.30 7.47
N GLN A 342 -0.89 -22.76 8.17
CA GLN A 342 0.20 -21.91 8.65
C GLN A 342 1.46 -22.37 7.92
N PHE A 343 2.14 -21.45 7.24
CA PHE A 343 3.34 -21.74 6.46
C PHE A 343 4.57 -21.17 7.18
N THR A 344 5.63 -21.96 7.31
CA THR A 344 6.91 -21.54 7.90
C THR A 344 7.89 -21.18 6.79
N LEU A 345 8.47 -19.99 6.87
CA LEU A 345 9.37 -19.44 5.87
C LEU A 345 10.68 -20.25 5.78
N SER A 346 11.26 -20.35 4.59
CA SER A 346 12.43 -21.21 4.31
C SER A 346 13.71 -20.79 5.05
N ALA A 347 13.78 -19.53 5.48
CA ALA A 347 14.82 -18.98 6.31
C ALA A 347 14.20 -18.07 7.39
N GLY A 348 14.72 -18.12 8.61
CA GLY A 348 14.40 -17.14 9.65
C GLY A 348 15.38 -15.98 9.61
N GLY A 349 14.91 -14.76 9.34
CA GLY A 349 15.64 -13.54 9.68
C GLY A 349 15.73 -13.33 11.19
N SER A 350 16.39 -12.26 11.63
CA SER A 350 16.51 -11.90 13.07
C SER A 350 15.20 -11.40 13.70
N PHE A 351 14.07 -11.54 13.00
CA PHE A 351 12.75 -10.99 13.32
C PHE A 351 11.65 -11.97 12.88
N GLY A 352 10.43 -11.78 13.42
CA GLY A 352 9.23 -12.41 12.86
C GLY A 352 8.93 -11.92 11.44
N ALA A 353 7.89 -12.48 10.83
CA ALA A 353 7.40 -12.00 9.53
C ALA A 353 6.75 -10.61 9.68
N THR A 354 7.22 -9.63 8.91
CA THR A 354 6.71 -8.26 8.92
C THR A 354 5.76 -7.99 7.74
N ASN A 355 5.93 -6.92 6.97
CA ASN A 355 4.99 -6.52 5.92
C ASN A 355 4.82 -7.62 4.86
N VAL A 356 3.63 -7.64 4.24
CA VAL A 356 3.22 -8.66 3.28
C VAL A 356 2.47 -8.03 2.09
N ALA A 357 2.79 -8.45 0.87
CA ALA A 357 2.16 -7.98 -0.36
C ALA A 357 1.98 -9.11 -1.37
N LEU A 358 0.87 -9.11 -2.11
CA LEU A 358 0.69 -9.96 -3.29
C LEU A 358 1.28 -9.26 -4.52
N ASP A 359 1.81 -10.01 -5.48
CA ASP A 359 1.99 -9.46 -6.83
C ASP A 359 0.61 -9.15 -7.47
N PRO A 360 0.54 -8.23 -8.44
CA PRO A 360 -0.73 -7.86 -9.06
C PRO A 360 -1.41 -8.99 -9.86
N THR A 361 -0.74 -10.12 -10.10
CA THR A 361 -1.32 -11.30 -10.73
C THR A 361 -1.72 -12.41 -9.75
N GLU A 362 -1.55 -12.19 -8.44
CA GLU A 362 -1.87 -13.10 -7.32
C GLU A 362 -1.23 -14.50 -7.40
N LYS A 363 -0.06 -14.61 -8.03
CA LYS A 363 0.75 -15.85 -8.11
C LYS A 363 1.87 -15.90 -7.08
N TYR A 364 2.25 -14.76 -6.51
CA TYR A 364 3.38 -14.59 -5.63
C TYR A 364 3.01 -13.74 -4.41
N LEU A 365 3.50 -14.16 -3.25
CA LEU A 365 3.38 -13.43 -1.99
C LEU A 365 4.78 -13.04 -1.52
N PHE A 366 5.00 -11.74 -1.35
CA PHE A 366 6.21 -11.15 -0.80
C PHE A 366 6.04 -10.97 0.71
N ILE A 367 7.05 -11.38 1.48
CA ILE A 367 7.09 -11.23 2.95
C ILE A 367 8.50 -10.77 3.34
N LEU A 368 8.60 -9.85 4.30
CA LEU A 368 9.87 -9.42 4.90
C LEU A 368 10.14 -10.15 6.23
N THR A 369 11.40 -10.50 6.51
CA THR A 369 11.88 -10.93 7.83
C THR A 369 13.16 -10.15 8.19
N GLY A 370 12.99 -8.90 8.63
CA GLY A 370 14.11 -7.96 8.73
C GLY A 370 14.58 -7.55 7.33
N SER A 371 15.89 -7.65 7.06
CA SER A 371 16.48 -7.40 5.75
C SER A 371 16.35 -8.55 4.74
N THR A 372 15.67 -9.65 5.09
CA THR A 372 15.41 -10.77 4.17
C THR A 372 14.05 -10.62 3.49
N LEU A 373 13.99 -10.80 2.17
CA LEU A 373 12.77 -10.84 1.37
C LEU A 373 12.48 -12.27 0.90
N HIS A 374 11.29 -12.75 1.19
CA HIS A 374 10.76 -14.03 0.72
C HIS A 374 9.89 -13.83 -0.53
N THR A 375 9.81 -14.84 -1.39
CA THR A 375 8.86 -14.87 -2.51
C THR A 375 8.25 -16.26 -2.59
N LEU A 376 7.00 -16.36 -2.15
CA LEU A 376 6.24 -17.61 -2.03
C LEU A 376 5.30 -17.73 -3.23
N ASN A 377 5.16 -18.91 -3.81
CA ASN A 377 4.11 -19.17 -4.81
C ASN A 377 2.76 -19.30 -4.09
N VAL A 378 1.76 -18.59 -4.60
CA VAL A 378 0.34 -18.75 -4.26
C VAL A 378 -0.22 -19.87 -5.14
N LEU A 379 -0.72 -20.94 -4.50
CA LEU A 379 -1.31 -22.10 -5.16
C LEU A 379 -2.77 -21.84 -5.56
N SER A 380 -3.34 -22.70 -6.40
CA SER A 380 -4.69 -22.52 -6.95
C SER A 380 -5.83 -22.56 -5.92
N ASP A 381 -5.56 -23.11 -4.73
CA ASP A 381 -6.44 -23.06 -3.56
C ASP A 381 -6.11 -21.92 -2.58
N GLY A 382 -5.16 -21.04 -2.93
CA GLY A 382 -4.68 -19.94 -2.12
C GLY A 382 -3.70 -20.32 -0.99
N THR A 383 -3.29 -21.58 -0.88
CA THR A 383 -2.19 -21.97 0.03
C THR A 383 -0.83 -21.58 -0.55
N LEU A 384 0.21 -21.63 0.28
CA LEU A 384 1.55 -21.11 -0.03
C LEU A 384 2.60 -22.21 -0.13
N SER A 385 3.60 -21.99 -0.99
CA SER A 385 4.82 -22.79 -1.06
C SER A 385 6.03 -21.95 -1.45
N GLU A 386 7.15 -22.11 -0.75
CA GLU A 386 8.39 -21.35 -1.00
C GLU A 386 9.40 -22.22 -1.75
N THR A 387 9.46 -22.07 -3.08
CA THR A 387 10.40 -22.81 -3.96
C THR A 387 11.53 -21.93 -4.49
N ILE A 388 11.53 -20.65 -4.10
CA ILE A 388 12.50 -19.63 -4.48
C ILE A 388 13.29 -19.31 -3.22
N ALA A 389 14.62 -19.31 -3.30
CA ALA A 389 15.45 -19.00 -2.15
C ALA A 389 15.24 -17.55 -1.71
N ALA A 390 15.09 -17.33 -0.40
CA ALA A 390 14.93 -16.00 0.17
C ALA A 390 16.13 -15.09 -0.16
N HIS A 391 15.85 -13.83 -0.50
CA HIS A 391 16.79 -12.86 -1.02
C HIS A 391 17.19 -11.85 0.06
N LEU A 392 18.49 -11.72 0.35
CA LEU A 392 18.99 -10.70 1.27
C LEU A 392 18.97 -9.34 0.58
N LEU A 393 18.23 -8.39 1.15
CA LEU A 393 18.13 -7.03 0.61
C LEU A 393 19.47 -6.28 0.78
N PRO A 394 19.92 -5.54 -0.26
CA PRO A 394 21.22 -4.85 -0.26
C PRO A 394 21.14 -3.52 0.51
N VAL A 395 20.86 -3.62 1.81
CA VAL A 395 20.76 -2.51 2.77
C VAL A 395 21.92 -2.55 3.78
N PRO A 396 22.22 -1.44 4.47
CA PRO A 396 23.18 -1.43 5.57
C PRO A 396 22.84 -2.46 6.67
N THR A 397 23.86 -2.96 7.36
CA THR A 397 23.66 -3.81 8.55
C THR A 397 22.92 -3.01 9.62
N GLY A 398 21.84 -3.59 10.17
CA GLY A 398 20.95 -2.92 11.12
C GLY A 398 19.71 -2.27 10.49
N THR A 399 19.66 -2.10 9.15
CA THR A 399 18.46 -1.64 8.45
C THR A 399 17.39 -2.74 8.41
N ILE A 400 16.16 -2.35 8.73
CA ILE A 400 14.94 -3.16 8.59
C ILE A 400 14.05 -2.46 7.56
N PRO A 401 14.00 -2.95 6.31
CA PRO A 401 13.02 -2.49 5.34
C PRO A 401 11.59 -2.81 5.80
N THR A 402 10.67 -1.89 5.54
CA THR A 402 9.26 -1.97 5.94
C THR A 402 8.36 -1.28 4.92
N GLY A 403 7.15 -1.80 4.75
CA GLY A 403 6.22 -1.43 3.68
C GLY A 403 6.66 -1.91 2.29
N MET A 404 5.68 -2.34 1.49
CA MET A 404 5.89 -2.78 0.11
C MET A 404 4.78 -2.26 -0.79
N ALA A 405 5.12 -1.93 -2.05
CA ALA A 405 4.15 -1.54 -3.08
C ALA A 405 4.44 -2.29 -4.38
N THR A 406 3.38 -2.75 -5.05
CA THR A 406 3.47 -3.60 -6.25
C THR A 406 2.72 -2.97 -7.43
N LEU A 407 3.31 -3.01 -8.62
CA LEU A 407 2.78 -2.39 -9.83
C LEU A 407 2.93 -3.30 -11.06
N LEU A 408 1.85 -3.49 -11.81
CA LEU A 408 1.86 -4.12 -13.13
C LEU A 408 1.81 -3.02 -14.19
N LYS A 409 2.77 -2.99 -15.12
CA LYS A 409 3.00 -1.88 -16.06
C LYS A 409 3.15 -2.35 -17.50
#